data_AF-A0A396NSG9-F1
#
_entry.id   AF-A0A396NSG9-F1
#
_cell.length_a   1.000
_cell.length_b   1.000
_cell.length_c   1.000
_cell.angle_alpha   90.00
_cell.angle_beta   90.00
_cell.angle_gamma   90.00
#
_symmetry.space_group_name_H-M   'P 1'
#
loop_
_entity.id
_entity.type
_entity.pdbx_description
1 polymer ?
#
loop_
_entity_poly.entity_id
_entity_poly.type
_entity_poly.pdbx_seq_one_letter_code
_entity_poly.pdbx_strand_id
1 'polypeptide(L)'
;MERLLAGFSALGWREYLFAAGMAYVLTYIYRVFQRRKESGKNKEKTYVIQTFDKRAIDRCKELFPIDVLSFKGKEFKRGMQIRITTIQQNVIVGEFIGLNRVNLVCIKTGNKIIAHQLEKIAEVTKAE
;
A
#
# COMPACT_ATOMS: atom_id res chain seq x y z
N MET A 1 46.85 -3.64 10.96
CA MET A 1 46.63 -2.75 9.79
C MET A 1 47.63 -2.99 8.66
N GLU A 2 48.84 -3.47 8.92
CA GLU A 2 49.88 -3.65 7.88
C GLU A 2 49.58 -4.78 6.88
N ARG A 3 48.89 -5.85 7.29
CA ARG A 3 48.50 -6.94 6.37
C ARG A 3 47.43 -6.56 5.35
N LEU A 4 46.58 -5.57 5.64
CA LEU A 4 45.64 -5.02 4.67
C LEU A 4 46.38 -4.16 3.62
N LEU A 5 47.33 -3.35 4.07
CA LEU A 5 48.16 -2.50 3.19
C LEU A 5 49.04 -3.32 2.24
N ALA A 6 49.62 -4.44 2.70
CA ALA A 6 50.41 -5.34 1.85
C ALA A 6 49.59 -6.00 0.73
N GLY A 7 48.29 -6.22 0.97
CA GLY A 7 47.35 -6.67 -0.04
C GLY A 7 47.09 -5.61 -1.11
N PHE A 8 46.96 -4.34 -0.72
CA PHE A 8 46.75 -3.21 -1.64
C PHE A 8 47.97 -2.88 -2.51
N SER A 9 49.19 -3.13 -2.03
CA SER A 9 50.44 -2.90 -2.78
C SER A 9 50.70 -3.92 -3.90
N ALA A 10 49.93 -5.01 -3.97
CA ALA A 10 50.00 -5.99 -5.05
C ALA A 10 49.05 -5.69 -6.21
N LEU A 11 48.12 -4.74 -6.06
CA LEU A 11 47.16 -4.38 -7.11
C LEU A 11 47.71 -3.27 -8.00
N GLY A 12 47.98 -3.58 -9.26
CA GLY A 12 48.30 -2.58 -10.26
C GLY A 12 47.10 -1.66 -10.56
N TRP A 13 47.37 -0.47 -11.09
CA TRP A 13 46.35 0.51 -11.54
C TRP A 13 45.21 -0.10 -12.37
N ARG A 14 45.50 -1.13 -13.17
CA ARG A 14 44.50 -1.89 -13.93
C ARG A 14 43.47 -2.56 -13.02
N GLU A 15 43.90 -3.20 -11.95
CA GLU A 15 42.99 -3.91 -11.04
C GLU A 15 42.09 -2.94 -10.28
N TYR A 16 42.56 -1.72 -10.01
CA TYR A 16 41.74 -0.65 -9.44
C TYR A 16 40.62 -0.22 -10.39
N LEU A 17 40.93 -0.04 -11.68
CA LEU A 17 39.92 0.26 -12.70
C LEU A 17 38.91 -0.88 -12.89
N PHE A 18 39.38 -2.13 -12.89
CA PHE A 18 38.50 -3.30 -12.96
C PHE A 18 37.61 -3.43 -11.73
N ALA A 19 38.14 -3.23 -10.52
CA ALA A 19 37.37 -3.24 -9.29
C ALA A 19 36.32 -2.13 -9.26
N ALA A 20 36.67 -0.91 -9.69
CA ALA A 20 35.71 0.19 -9.80
C ALA A 20 34.59 -0.11 -10.82
N GLY A 21 34.95 -0.71 -11.96
CA GLY A 21 33.97 -1.16 -12.96
C GLY A 21 33.04 -2.24 -12.41
N MET A 22 33.57 -3.26 -11.74
CA MET A 22 32.78 -4.32 -11.12
C MET A 22 31.86 -3.78 -10.02
N ALA A 23 32.36 -2.90 -9.15
CA ALA A 23 31.57 -2.25 -8.12
C ALA A 23 30.42 -1.41 -8.71
N TYR A 24 30.66 -0.72 -9.82
CA TYR A 24 29.62 0.02 -10.54
C TYR A 24 28.52 -0.90 -11.07
N VAL A 25 28.89 -2.02 -11.70
CA VAL A 25 27.93 -3.02 -12.21
C VAL A 25 27.11 -3.64 -11.09
N LEU A 26 27.74 -4.04 -9.98
CA LEU A 26 27.05 -4.60 -8.82
C LEU A 26 26.07 -3.59 -8.20
N THR A 27 26.49 -2.34 -8.06
CA THR A 27 25.63 -1.25 -7.55
C THR A 27 24.46 -0.97 -8.49
N TYR A 28 24.68 -1.03 -9.80
CA TYR A 28 23.64 -0.85 -10.80
C TYR A 28 22.58 -1.96 -10.71
N ILE A 29 23.01 -3.22 -10.67
CA ILE A 29 22.11 -4.38 -10.53
C ILE A 29 21.31 -4.28 -9.23
N TYR A 30 21.98 -3.97 -8.11
CA TYR A 30 21.32 -3.81 -6.82
C TYR A 30 20.25 -2.71 -6.84
N ARG A 31 20.54 -1.55 -7.45
CA ARG A 31 19.56 -0.47 -7.62
C ARG A 31 18.38 -0.88 -8.50
N VAL A 32 18.60 -1.64 -9.58
CA VAL A 32 17.51 -2.12 -10.44
C VAL A 32 16.60 -3.08 -9.68
N PHE A 33 17.15 -4.01 -8.89
CA PHE A 33 16.36 -4.92 -8.07
C PHE A 33 15.61 -4.20 -6.95
N GLN A 34 16.22 -3.22 -6.27
CA GLN A 34 15.52 -2.40 -5.28
C GLN A 34 14.32 -1.67 -5.90
N ARG A 35 14.52 -0.98 -7.04
CA ARG A 35 13.43 -0.26 -7.72
C ARG A 35 12.28 -1.19 -8.11
N ARG A 36 12.58 -2.40 -8.60
CA ARG A 36 11.55 -3.40 -8.92
C ARG A 36 10.81 -3.90 -7.68
N LYS A 37 11.52 -4.12 -6.57
CA LYS A 37 10.92 -4.57 -5.30
C LYS A 37 10.02 -3.50 -4.68
N GLU A 38 10.42 -2.22 -4.73
CA GLU A 38 9.61 -1.10 -4.26
C GLU A 38 8.38 -0.86 -5.13
N SER A 39 8.53 -0.97 -6.46
CA SER A 39 7.41 -0.85 -7.40
C SER A 39 6.35 -1.96 -7.18
N GLY A 40 6.78 -3.17 -6.79
CA GLY A 40 5.86 -4.27 -6.46
C GLY A 40 5.06 -4.08 -5.17
N LYS A 41 5.61 -3.37 -4.17
CA LYS A 41 4.91 -3.08 -2.90
C LYS A 41 3.81 -2.04 -3.03
N ASN A 42 3.87 -1.20 -4.07
CA ASN A 42 2.96 -0.08 -4.25
C ASN A 42 1.69 -0.44 -5.05
N LYS A 43 1.49 -1.71 -5.41
CA LYS A 43 0.25 -2.17 -6.02
C LYS A 43 -0.90 -1.96 -5.03
N GLU A 44 -1.75 -1.01 -5.34
CA GLU A 44 -3.01 -0.74 -4.65
C GLU A 44 -3.81 -2.03 -4.51
N LYS A 45 -4.00 -2.46 -3.26
CA LYS A 45 -4.83 -3.62 -2.95
C LYS A 45 -6.26 -3.15 -2.75
N THR A 46 -6.91 -2.78 -3.85
CA THR A 46 -8.36 -2.56 -3.87
C THR A 46 -9.03 -3.89 -4.16
N TYR A 47 -9.74 -4.43 -3.17
CA TYR A 47 -10.49 -5.66 -3.33
C TYR A 47 -11.95 -5.29 -3.61
N VAL A 48 -12.41 -5.61 -4.82
CA VAL A 48 -13.80 -5.41 -5.23
C VAL A 48 -14.48 -6.78 -5.29
N ILE A 49 -15.47 -6.97 -4.43
CA ILE A 49 -16.29 -8.18 -4.38
C ILE A 49 -17.69 -7.80 -4.86
N GLN A 50 -18.12 -8.34 -5.99
CA GLN A 50 -19.53 -8.25 -6.39
C GLN A 50 -20.28 -9.33 -5.64
N THR A 51 -21.25 -8.94 -4.80
CA THR A 51 -22.07 -9.91 -4.07
C THR A 51 -23.49 -9.39 -3.88
N PHE A 52 -24.46 -10.20 -4.26
CA PHE A 52 -25.88 -9.98 -4.02
C PHE A 52 -26.38 -10.70 -2.75
N ASP A 53 -25.50 -11.45 -2.10
CA ASP A 53 -25.88 -12.42 -1.08
C ASP A 53 -25.81 -11.79 0.31
N LYS A 54 -26.95 -11.74 1.01
CA LYS A 54 -27.05 -11.11 2.34
C LYS A 54 -26.08 -11.74 3.35
N ARG A 55 -25.86 -13.05 3.27
CA ARG A 55 -24.90 -13.77 4.13
C ARG A 55 -23.45 -13.32 3.93
N ALA A 56 -23.07 -12.98 2.70
CA ALA A 56 -21.72 -12.50 2.41
C ALA A 56 -21.49 -11.10 3.00
N ILE A 57 -22.53 -10.26 2.99
CA ILE A 57 -22.51 -8.94 3.63
C ILE A 57 -22.36 -9.08 5.16
N ASP A 58 -23.09 -10.01 5.78
CA ASP A 58 -22.99 -10.23 7.23
C ASP A 58 -21.63 -10.78 7.64
N ARG A 59 -21.06 -11.72 6.88
CA ARG A 59 -19.65 -12.15 7.08
C ARG A 59 -18.66 -11.00 6.90
N CYS A 60 -18.96 -10.04 6.02
CA CYS A 60 -18.12 -8.86 5.85
C CYS A 60 -18.15 -7.98 7.13
N LYS A 61 -19.30 -7.85 7.79
CA LYS A 61 -19.38 -7.13 9.07
C LYS A 61 -18.55 -7.81 10.18
N GLU A 62 -18.42 -9.12 10.15
CA GLU A 62 -17.55 -9.88 11.07
C GLU A 62 -16.06 -9.62 10.79
N LEU A 63 -15.68 -9.55 9.51
CA LEU A 63 -14.30 -9.29 9.09
C LEU A 63 -13.85 -7.84 9.32
N PHE A 64 -14.79 -6.90 9.44
CA PHE A 64 -14.54 -5.48 9.68
C PHE A 64 -15.19 -5.03 10.99
N PRO A 65 -14.65 -5.47 12.16
CA PRO A 65 -15.30 -5.30 13.45
C PRO A 65 -15.33 -3.86 13.97
N ILE A 66 -14.47 -2.98 13.45
CA ILE A 66 -14.38 -1.59 13.91
C ILE A 66 -15.45 -0.78 13.16
N ASP A 67 -16.37 -0.19 13.90
CA ASP A 67 -17.57 0.49 13.41
C ASP A 67 -17.43 2.02 13.33
N VAL A 68 -16.31 2.57 13.80
CA VAL A 68 -16.00 4.00 13.75
C VAL A 68 -14.72 4.26 12.98
N LEU A 69 -14.81 5.12 11.96
CA LEU A 69 -13.68 5.66 11.20
C LEU A 69 -13.42 7.09 11.64
N SER A 70 -12.24 7.35 12.23
CA SER A 70 -11.75 8.70 12.48
C SER A 70 -10.80 9.11 11.37
N PHE A 71 -11.18 10.11 10.57
CA PHE A 71 -10.35 10.62 9.47
C PHE A 71 -10.32 12.15 9.50
N LYS A 72 -9.11 12.73 9.59
CA LYS A 72 -8.90 14.19 9.65
C LYS A 72 -9.77 14.89 10.72
N GLY A 73 -9.96 14.27 11.88
CA GLY A 73 -10.77 14.80 12.97
C GLY A 73 -12.28 14.70 12.78
N LYS A 74 -12.76 14.05 11.70
CA LYS A 74 -14.17 13.72 11.50
C LYS A 74 -14.39 12.24 11.81
N GLU A 75 -15.49 11.94 12.51
CA GLU A 75 -15.89 10.57 12.81
C GLU A 75 -17.04 10.12 11.90
N PHE A 76 -16.89 8.94 11.32
CA PHE A 76 -17.90 8.28 10.50
C PHE A 76 -18.28 6.95 11.15
N LYS A 77 -19.57 6.76 11.41
CA LYS A 77 -20.12 5.55 12.03
C LYS A 77 -20.65 4.59 10.98
N ARG A 78 -20.62 3.30 11.28
CA ARG A 78 -21.21 2.23 10.45
C ARG A 78 -22.65 2.59 10.04
N GLY A 79 -22.99 2.34 8.79
CA GLY A 79 -24.28 2.65 8.18
C GLY A 79 -24.38 4.07 7.62
N MET A 80 -23.39 4.94 7.83
CA MET A 80 -23.39 6.27 7.23
C MET A 80 -23.08 6.20 5.72
N GLN A 81 -23.80 7.01 4.95
CA GLN A 81 -23.45 7.33 3.57
C GLN A 81 -22.19 8.21 3.55
N ILE A 82 -21.12 7.70 2.93
CA ILE A 82 -19.85 8.38 2.80
C ILE A 82 -19.41 8.43 1.34
N ARG A 83 -18.69 9.50 1.01
CA ARG A 83 -17.99 9.69 -0.25
C ARG A 83 -16.50 9.72 0.04
N ILE A 84 -15.78 8.75 -0.54
CA ILE A 84 -14.34 8.60 -0.43
C ILE A 84 -13.68 9.04 -1.73
N THR A 85 -12.71 9.93 -1.62
CA THR A 85 -11.84 10.32 -2.73
C THR A 85 -10.47 9.69 -2.49
N THR A 86 -10.04 8.82 -3.40
CA THR A 86 -8.70 8.22 -3.35
C THR A 86 -7.63 9.21 -3.79
N ILE A 87 -6.35 8.94 -3.48
CA ILE A 87 -5.22 9.76 -3.94
C ILE A 87 -5.15 9.81 -5.48
N GLN A 88 -5.65 8.78 -6.16
CA GLN A 88 -5.76 8.73 -7.63
C GLN A 88 -6.99 9.48 -8.18
N GLN A 89 -7.67 10.29 -7.36
CA GLN A 89 -8.88 11.03 -7.72
C GLN A 89 -10.09 10.15 -8.11
N ASN A 90 -10.06 8.85 -7.83
CA ASN A 90 -11.26 8.01 -7.96
C ASN A 90 -12.22 8.30 -6.80
N VAL A 91 -13.49 8.52 -7.14
CA VAL A 91 -14.57 8.80 -6.18
C VAL A 91 -15.41 7.54 -5.98
N ILE A 92 -15.54 7.13 -4.72
CA ILE A 92 -16.35 5.98 -4.30
C ILE A 92 -17.43 6.48 -3.36
N VAL A 93 -18.70 6.26 -3.71
CA VAL A 93 -19.86 6.64 -2.88
C VAL A 93 -20.53 5.36 -2.38
N GLY A 94 -20.83 5.29 -1.10
CA GLY A 94 -21.52 4.14 -0.54
C GLY A 94 -21.71 4.20 0.98
N GLU A 95 -22.29 3.13 1.51
CA GLU A 95 -22.52 2.93 2.93
C GLU A 95 -21.24 2.42 3.59
N PHE A 96 -20.79 3.07 4.65
CA PHE A 96 -19.66 2.62 5.45
C PHE A 96 -20.03 1.38 6.26
N ILE A 97 -19.33 0.26 6.03
CA ILE A 97 -19.55 -0.96 6.80
C ILE A 97 -18.62 -1.01 8.01
N GLY A 98 -17.34 -0.70 7.84
CA GLY A 98 -16.40 -0.81 8.94
C GLY A 98 -14.94 -0.85 8.50
N LEU A 99 -14.08 -1.00 9.50
CA LEU A 99 -12.64 -1.09 9.38
C LEU A 99 -12.14 -2.43 9.91
N ASN A 100 -11.04 -2.91 9.33
CA ASN A 100 -10.30 -4.06 9.84
C ASN A 100 -8.99 -3.60 10.51
N ARG A 101 -8.38 -4.46 11.32
CA ARG A 101 -7.10 -4.26 12.04
C ARG A 101 -5.92 -3.93 11.11
N VAL A 102 -6.05 -4.18 9.82
CA VAL A 102 -5.05 -3.87 8.78
C VAL A 102 -5.36 -2.55 8.07
N ASN A 103 -6.17 -1.66 8.67
CA ASN A 103 -6.56 -0.36 8.14
C ASN A 103 -7.18 -0.41 6.73
N LEU A 104 -7.96 -1.47 6.46
CA LEU A 104 -8.82 -1.55 5.28
C LEU A 104 -10.20 -1.02 5.64
N VAL A 105 -10.73 -0.10 4.83
CA VAL A 105 -12.08 0.44 4.91
C VAL A 105 -12.98 -0.37 4.00
N CYS A 106 -14.11 -0.85 4.52
CA CYS A 106 -15.13 -1.54 3.76
C CYS A 106 -16.31 -0.61 3.48
N ILE A 107 -16.68 -0.51 2.20
CA ILE A 107 -17.72 0.36 1.68
C ILE A 107 -18.66 -0.49 0.83
N LYS A 108 -19.96 -0.32 1.03
CA LYS A 108 -20.99 -0.94 0.20
C LYS A 108 -21.55 0.07 -0.78
N THR A 109 -21.34 -0.19 -2.07
CA THR A 109 -21.87 0.63 -3.16
C THR A 109 -22.87 -0.21 -3.94
N GLY A 110 -24.16 -0.02 -3.67
CA GLY A 110 -25.23 -0.83 -4.25
C GLY A 110 -25.03 -2.33 -3.97
N ASN A 111 -24.73 -3.10 -5.02
CA ASN A 111 -24.51 -4.56 -4.98
C ASN A 111 -23.02 -4.95 -4.97
N LYS A 112 -22.12 -4.01 -4.68
CA LYS A 112 -20.67 -4.24 -4.63
C LYS A 112 -20.13 -3.86 -3.26
N ILE A 113 -19.22 -4.69 -2.76
CA ILE A 113 -18.43 -4.39 -1.57
C ILE A 113 -17.02 -4.04 -2.04
N ILE A 114 -16.54 -2.87 -1.61
CA ILE A 114 -15.22 -2.36 -1.94
C ILE A 114 -14.43 -2.27 -0.62
N ALA A 115 -13.34 -3.02 -0.54
CA ALA A 115 -12.37 -2.88 0.53
C ALA A 115 -11.14 -2.14 0.00
N HIS A 116 -10.85 -0.98 0.59
CA HIS A 116 -9.77 -0.08 0.16
C HIS A 116 -8.85 0.29 1.33
N GLN A 117 -7.58 0.52 1.06
CA GLN A 117 -6.60 0.90 2.09
C GLN A 117 -6.80 2.33 2.56
N LEU A 118 -6.88 2.54 3.87
CA LEU A 118 -7.08 3.87 4.48
C LEU A 118 -5.96 4.85 4.09
N GLU A 119 -4.72 4.38 3.99
CA GLU A 119 -3.55 5.20 3.63
C GLU A 119 -3.63 5.78 2.20
N LYS A 120 -4.45 5.18 1.33
CA LYS A 120 -4.61 5.61 -0.08
C LYS A 120 -5.84 6.49 -0.30
N ILE A 121 -6.50 6.88 0.78
CA ILE A 121 -7.65 7.79 0.78
C ILE A 121 -7.15 9.22 0.98
N ALA A 122 -7.51 10.11 0.05
CA ALA A 122 -7.21 11.53 0.15
C ALA A 122 -8.22 12.28 1.04
N GLU A 123 -9.50 11.95 0.89
CA GLU A 123 -10.58 12.62 1.61
C GLU A 123 -11.77 11.70 1.85
N VAL A 124 -12.43 11.89 3.00
CA VAL A 124 -13.72 11.27 3.33
C VAL A 124 -14.69 12.39 3.67
N THR A 125 -15.82 12.40 2.98
CA THR A 125 -16.92 13.34 3.19
C THR A 125 -18.21 12.57 3.44
N LYS A 126 -19.15 13.18 4.18
CA LYS A 126 -20.50 12.62 4.33
C LYS A 126 -21.22 12.85 3.00
N ALA A 127 -21.81 11.80 2.44
CA ALA A 127 -22.72 11.97 1.31
C ALA A 127 -24.09 12.33 1.88
N GLU A 128 -24.60 13.50 1.48
CA GLU A 128 -25.97 13.96 1.77
C GLU A 128 -26.98 13.23 0.89
#